data_AF-A0A3M1GHE7-F1
#
_entry.id   AF-A0A3M1GHE7-F1
#
_cell.length_a   1.000
_cell.length_b   1.000
_cell.length_c   1.000
_cell.angle_alpha   90.00
_cell.angle_beta   90.00
_cell.angle_gamma   90.00
#
_symmetry.space_group_name_H-M   'P 1'
#
loop_
_entity.id
_entity.type
_entity.pdbx_description
1 polymer ?
#
loop_
_entity_poly.entity_id
_entity_poly.type
_entity_poly.pdbx_seq_one_letter_code
_entity_poly.pdbx_strand_id
1 'polypeptide(L)'
;MKAFRFRLEPLITLRNWEEERARVAFGQAIEHERRIQARLQAVETDLEAGFRAWEQARIVREKNECWQHLEFLRAERANILGMLEEARREREEKARQLMDAHKRLQTLETLKNKRREAHLAEMRRREELELDDIVSARFQPDL
;
A
#
# COMPACT_ATOMS: atom_id res chain seq x y z
N MET A 1 1.22 -31.11 -27.29
CA MET A 1 2.17 -30.31 -26.47
C MET A 1 1.71 -30.23 -25.02
N LYS A 2 2.60 -30.36 -24.03
CA LYS A 2 2.24 -30.22 -22.61
C LYS A 2 2.08 -28.74 -22.24
N ALA A 3 0.96 -28.39 -21.61
CA ALA A 3 0.72 -27.04 -21.10
C ALA A 3 1.70 -26.67 -19.98
N PHE A 4 2.13 -25.41 -19.94
CA PHE A 4 2.98 -24.89 -18.87
C PHE A 4 2.23 -24.91 -17.53
N ARG A 5 2.87 -25.43 -16.48
CA ARG A 5 2.34 -25.43 -15.11
C ARG A 5 3.38 -24.85 -14.16
N PHE A 6 3.04 -23.74 -13.51
CA PHE A 6 3.92 -23.12 -12.53
C PHE A 6 3.64 -23.70 -11.13
N ARG A 7 4.62 -24.41 -10.56
CA ARG A 7 4.44 -25.11 -9.28
C ARG A 7 4.16 -24.19 -8.08
N LEU A 8 4.54 -22.92 -8.18
CA LEU A 8 4.34 -21.92 -7.11
C LEU A 8 3.11 -21.04 -7.36
N GLU A 9 2.19 -21.44 -8.25
CA GLU A 9 0.95 -20.70 -8.48
C GLU A 9 0.13 -20.48 -7.19
N PRO A 10 -0.05 -21.49 -6.31
CA PRO A 10 -0.78 -21.27 -5.05
C PRO A 10 -0.11 -20.23 -4.15
N LEU A 11 1.23 -20.15 -4.19
CA LEU A 11 1.97 -19.16 -3.43
C LEU A 11 1.77 -17.75 -3.99
N ILE A 12 1.67 -17.58 -5.32
CA ILE A 12 1.29 -16.29 -5.93
C ILE A 12 -0.08 -15.86 -5.44
N THR A 13 -1.07 -16.76 -5.44
CA THR A 13 -2.42 -16.46 -4.95
C THR A 13 -2.41 -15.99 -3.49
N LEU A 14 -1.64 -16.68 -2.63
CA LEU A 14 -1.48 -16.28 -1.24
C LEU A 14 -0.83 -14.88 -1.11
N ARG A 15 0.25 -14.61 -1.86
CA ARG A 15 0.94 -13.31 -1.81
C ARG A 15 0.09 -12.17 -2.35
N ASN A 16 -0.73 -12.43 -3.36
CA ASN A 16 -1.69 -11.45 -3.86
C ASN A 16 -2.73 -11.08 -2.78
N TRP A 17 -3.27 -12.09 -2.09
CA TRP A 17 -4.17 -11.84 -0.96
C TRP A 17 -3.50 -11.05 0.18
N GLU A 18 -2.25 -11.35 0.51
CA GLU A 18 -1.48 -10.58 1.49
C GLU A 18 -1.24 -9.12 1.06
N GLU A 19 -0.94 -8.88 -0.23
CA GLU A 19 -0.80 -7.52 -0.77
C GLU A 19 -2.13 -6.76 -0.63
N GLU A 20 -3.24 -7.37 -1.02
CA GLU A 20 -4.56 -6.72 -0.94
C GLU A 20 -4.94 -6.41 0.51
N ARG A 21 -4.65 -7.33 1.44
CA ARG A 21 -4.85 -7.08 2.87
C ARG A 21 -3.98 -5.92 3.38
N ALA A 22 -2.72 -5.85 2.97
CA ALA A 22 -1.82 -4.75 3.32
C ALA A 22 -2.30 -3.41 2.73
N ARG A 23 -2.87 -3.44 1.51
CA ARG A 23 -3.45 -2.28 0.83
C ARG A 23 -4.64 -1.73 1.59
N VAL A 24 -5.56 -2.60 2.02
CA VAL A 24 -6.70 -2.21 2.85
C VAL A 24 -6.22 -1.59 4.17
N ALA A 25 -5.27 -2.22 4.85
CA ALA A 25 -4.71 -1.71 6.11
C ALA A 25 -4.04 -0.33 5.94
N PHE A 26 -3.31 -0.12 4.84
CA PHE A 26 -2.73 1.18 4.52
C PHE A 26 -3.81 2.24 4.25
N GLY A 27 -4.86 1.89 3.51
CA GLY A 27 -6.01 2.78 3.29
C GLY A 27 -6.70 3.19 4.59
N GLN A 28 -6.86 2.25 5.53
CA GLN A 28 -7.41 2.54 6.86
C GLN A 28 -6.52 3.50 7.66
N ALA A 29 -5.19 3.32 7.60
CA ALA A 29 -4.26 4.22 8.28
C ALA A 29 -4.28 5.66 7.70
N ILE A 30 -4.42 5.80 6.37
CA ILE A 30 -4.60 7.12 5.74
C ILE A 30 -5.88 7.80 6.25
N GLU A 31 -7.00 7.06 6.26
CA GLU A 31 -8.27 7.61 6.71
C GLU A 31 -8.23 7.98 8.21
N HIS A 32 -7.54 7.18 9.04
CA HIS A 32 -7.31 7.50 10.44
C HIS A 32 -6.51 8.80 10.61
N GLU A 33 -5.38 8.95 9.90
CA GLU A 33 -4.60 10.19 9.91
C GLU A 33 -5.46 11.39 9.49
N ARG A 34 -6.24 11.24 8.40
CA ARG A 34 -7.09 12.30 7.87
C ARG A 34 -8.15 12.76 8.88
N ARG A 35 -8.76 11.85 9.63
CA ARG A 35 -9.73 12.18 10.68
C ARG A 35 -9.10 13.00 11.80
N ILE A 36 -7.89 12.63 12.22
CA ILE A 36 -7.15 13.37 13.24
C ILE A 36 -6.78 14.77 12.73
N GLN A 37 -6.32 14.88 11.48
CA GLN A 37 -6.04 16.18 10.85
C GLN A 37 -7.29 17.08 10.79
N ALA A 38 -8.45 16.51 10.43
CA ALA A 38 -9.70 17.27 10.41
C ALA A 38 -10.09 17.76 11.82
N ARG A 39 -9.90 16.94 12.85
CA ARG A 39 -10.12 17.34 14.25
C ARG A 39 -9.15 18.44 14.68
N LEU A 40 -7.87 18.35 14.29
CA LEU A 40 -6.88 19.39 14.57
C LEU A 40 -7.31 20.72 13.95
N GLN A 41 -7.73 20.70 12.68
CA GLN A 41 -8.18 21.89 11.98
C GLN A 41 -9.42 22.52 12.63
N ALA A 42 -10.35 21.71 13.14
CA ALA A 42 -11.50 22.20 13.90
C ALA A 42 -11.05 22.94 15.17
N VAL A 43 -10.16 22.34 15.96
CA VAL A 43 -9.62 22.96 17.19
C VAL A 43 -8.82 24.23 16.87
N GLU A 44 -8.08 24.27 15.76
CA GLU A 44 -7.38 25.49 15.32
C GLU A 44 -8.36 26.60 14.93
N THR A 45 -9.47 26.26 14.27
CA THR A 45 -10.54 27.21 13.96
C THR A 45 -11.21 27.74 15.23
N ASP A 46 -11.47 26.87 16.21
CA ASP A 46 -12.06 27.26 17.50
C ASP A 46 -11.10 28.12 18.33
N LEU A 47 -9.79 27.86 18.28
CA LEU A 47 -8.77 28.71 18.90
C LEU A 47 -8.80 30.13 18.31
N GLU A 48 -8.81 30.26 16.99
CA GLU A 48 -8.91 31.56 16.32
C GLU A 48 -10.17 32.32 16.72
N ALA A 49 -11.32 31.63 16.75
CA ALA A 49 -12.58 32.21 17.19
C ALA A 49 -12.53 32.63 18.67
N GLY A 50 -11.95 31.79 19.54
CA GLY A 50 -11.76 32.06 20.95
C GLY A 50 -10.86 33.27 21.21
N PHE A 51 -9.79 33.46 20.44
CA PHE A 51 -8.94 34.65 20.54
C PHE A 51 -9.69 35.92 20.16
N ARG A 52 -10.46 35.89 19.06
CA ARG A 52 -11.30 37.03 18.67
C ARG A 52 -12.34 37.38 19.73
N ALA A 53 -12.96 36.37 20.35
CA ALA A 53 -13.90 36.58 21.45
C ALA A 53 -13.22 37.20 22.68
N TRP A 54 -12.02 36.74 23.03
CA TRP A 54 -11.23 37.30 24.13
C TRP A 54 -10.81 38.76 23.88
N GLU A 55 -10.45 39.11 22.65
CA GLU A 55 -10.14 40.51 22.27
C GLU A 55 -11.37 41.43 22.37
N GLN A 56 -12.55 40.92 22.02
CA GLN A 56 -13.81 41.69 22.04
C GLN A 56 -14.46 41.78 23.44
N ALA A 57 -14.08 40.89 24.36
CA ALA A 57 -14.61 40.85 25.72
C ALA A 57 -14.35 42.17 26.46
N ARG A 58 -15.39 42.72 27.08
CA ARG A 58 -15.36 44.07 27.66
C ARG A 58 -15.13 44.08 29.17
N ILE A 59 -15.45 42.97 29.84
CA ILE A 59 -15.30 42.84 31.28
C ILE A 59 -14.32 41.73 31.64
N VAL A 60 -13.68 41.87 32.80
CA VAL A 60 -12.63 40.95 33.29
C VAL A 60 -13.15 39.52 33.41
N ARG A 61 -14.41 39.34 33.83
CA ARG A 61 -15.02 38.02 33.96
C ARG A 61 -15.08 37.28 32.61
N GLU A 62 -15.61 37.93 31.57
CA GLU A 62 -15.67 37.37 30.22
C GLU A 62 -14.27 37.02 29.70
N LYS A 63 -13.29 37.91 29.92
CA LYS A 63 -11.89 37.63 29.54
C LYS A 63 -11.33 36.39 30.24
N ASN A 64 -11.63 36.21 31.52
CA ASN A 64 -11.18 35.04 32.28
C ASN A 64 -11.84 33.75 31.77
N GLU A 65 -13.14 33.80 31.46
CA GLU A 65 -13.88 32.65 30.90
C GLU A 65 -13.33 32.28 29.51
N CYS A 66 -13.11 33.26 28.62
CA CYS A 66 -12.47 33.03 27.32
C CYS A 66 -11.05 32.47 27.46
N TRP A 67 -10.27 32.99 28.42
CA TRP A 67 -8.90 32.52 28.65
C TRP A 67 -8.85 31.05 29.11
N GLN A 68 -9.72 30.65 30.03
CA GLN A 68 -9.82 29.25 30.48
C GLN A 68 -10.17 28.31 29.33
N HIS A 69 -11.10 28.73 28.46
CA HIS A 69 -11.46 27.96 27.27
C HIS A 69 -10.29 27.86 26.28
N LEU A 70 -9.55 28.95 26.05
CA LEU A 70 -8.36 28.94 25.19
C LEU A 70 -7.26 28.00 25.73
N GLU A 71 -7.02 27.98 27.04
CA GLU A 71 -6.06 27.05 27.66
C GLU A 71 -6.50 25.59 27.48
N PHE A 72 -7.79 25.30 27.63
CA PHE A 72 -8.33 23.97 27.34
C PHE A 72 -8.08 23.56 25.87
N LEU A 73 -8.41 24.44 24.91
CA LEU A 73 -8.20 24.17 23.49
C LEU A 73 -6.71 24.01 23.14
N ARG A 74 -5.81 24.74 23.79
CA ARG A 74 -4.35 24.58 23.62
C ARG A 74 -3.88 23.20 24.10
N ALA A 75 -4.36 22.75 25.27
CA ALA A 75 -4.06 21.42 25.78
C ALA A 75 -4.62 20.33 24.86
N GLU A 76 -5.85 20.49 24.37
CA GLU A 76 -6.46 19.58 23.40
C GLU A 76 -5.68 19.55 22.08
N ARG A 77 -5.25 20.70 21.56
CA ARG A 77 -4.39 20.78 20.37
C ARG A 77 -3.08 20.00 20.56
N ALA A 78 -2.43 20.14 21.71
CA ALA A 78 -1.19 19.41 22.00
C ALA A 78 -1.43 17.88 22.01
N ASN A 79 -2.53 17.43 22.60
CA ASN A 79 -2.91 16.02 22.60
C ASN A 79 -3.17 15.49 21.17
N ILE A 80 -3.92 16.25 20.36
CA ILE A 80 -4.23 15.88 18.98
C ILE A 80 -2.95 15.83 18.13
N LEU A 81 -2.00 16.73 18.34
CA LEU A 81 -0.70 16.69 17.66
C LEU A 81 0.08 15.41 17.99
N GLY A 82 0.04 14.97 19.25
CA GLY A 82 0.61 13.67 19.65
C GLY A 82 -0.05 12.50 18.93
N MET A 83 -1.39 12.46 18.90
CA MET A 83 -2.15 11.44 18.17
C MET A 83 -1.85 11.46 16.65
N LEU A 84 -1.65 12.65 16.08
CA LEU A 84 -1.33 12.81 14.66
C LEU A 84 0.05 12.23 14.33
N GLU A 85 1.03 12.43 15.21
CA GLU A 85 2.36 11.85 15.04
C GLU A 85 2.31 10.31 15.11
N GLU A 86 1.54 9.75 16.04
CA GLU A 86 1.33 8.30 16.13
C GLU A 86 0.64 7.75 14.88
N ALA A 87 -0.41 8.41 14.39
CA ALA A 87 -1.12 8.01 13.17
C ALA A 87 -0.22 8.07 11.93
N ARG A 88 0.66 9.07 11.84
CA ARG A 88 1.66 9.17 10.75
C ARG A 88 2.66 8.01 10.79
N ARG A 89 3.17 7.67 11.98
CA ARG A 89 4.06 6.51 12.17
C ARG A 89 3.36 5.22 11.77
N GLU A 90 2.08 5.06 12.15
CA GLU A 90 1.27 3.91 11.75
C GLU A 90 1.12 3.86 10.21
N ARG A 91 0.75 4.97 9.56
CA ARG A 91 0.65 5.04 8.10
C ARG A 91 1.95 4.64 7.42
N GLU A 92 3.09 5.14 7.89
CA GLU A 92 4.42 4.81 7.35
C GLU A 92 4.79 3.33 7.53
N GLU A 93 4.43 2.75 8.66
CA GLU A 93 4.59 1.31 8.90
C GLU A 93 3.73 0.49 7.94
N LYS A 94 2.44 0.83 7.78
CA LYS A 94 1.56 0.16 6.81
C LYS A 94 2.01 0.34 5.37
N ALA A 95 2.57 1.49 5.02
CA ALA A 95 3.16 1.72 3.70
C ALA A 95 4.33 0.78 3.43
N ARG A 96 5.23 0.60 4.40
CA ARG A 96 6.37 -0.33 4.31
C ARG A 96 5.88 -1.78 4.15
N GLN A 97 4.88 -2.19 4.94
CA GLN A 97 4.28 -3.52 4.84
C GLN A 97 3.68 -3.79 3.45
N LEU A 98 2.98 -2.80 2.87
CA LEU A 98 2.44 -2.89 1.52
C LEU A 98 3.55 -3.02 0.47
N MET A 99 4.59 -2.19 0.56
CA MET A 99 5.74 -2.26 -0.36
C MET A 99 6.43 -3.62 -0.31
N ASP A 100 6.60 -4.19 0.88
CA ASP A 100 7.24 -5.49 1.05
C ASP A 100 6.37 -6.63 0.53
N ALA A 101 5.06 -6.59 0.76
CA ALA A 101 4.11 -7.55 0.18
C ALA A 101 4.14 -7.51 -1.35
N HIS A 102 4.14 -6.30 -1.93
CA HIS A 102 4.20 -6.10 -3.37
C HIS A 102 5.51 -6.63 -3.97
N LYS A 103 6.67 -6.33 -3.36
CA LYS A 103 7.98 -6.85 -3.80
C LYS A 103 8.03 -8.39 -3.81
N ARG A 104 7.45 -9.02 -2.78
CA ARG A 104 7.37 -10.49 -2.67
C ARG A 104 6.50 -11.08 -3.79
N LEU A 105 5.37 -10.44 -4.10
CA LEU A 105 4.51 -10.86 -5.21
C LEU A 105 5.24 -10.72 -6.56
N GLN A 106 5.81 -9.55 -6.84
CA GLN A 106 6.52 -9.28 -8.09
C GLN A 106 7.69 -10.24 -8.33
N THR A 107 8.39 -10.64 -7.28
CA THR A 107 9.50 -11.61 -7.38
C THR A 107 8.99 -12.96 -7.92
N LEU A 108 7.84 -13.43 -7.44
CA LEU A 108 7.24 -14.69 -7.89
C LEU A 108 6.67 -14.59 -9.30
N GLU A 109 6.04 -13.47 -9.65
CA GLU A 109 5.53 -13.23 -11.00
C GLU A 109 6.68 -13.17 -12.02
N THR A 110 7.77 -12.49 -11.68
CA THR A 110 8.99 -12.45 -12.49
C THR A 110 9.56 -13.86 -12.70
N LEU A 111 9.62 -14.67 -11.63
CA LEU A 111 10.07 -16.06 -11.72
C LEU A 111 9.14 -16.91 -12.61
N LYS A 112 7.82 -16.73 -12.49
CA LYS A 112 6.83 -17.40 -13.33
C LYS A 112 7.02 -17.05 -14.80
N ASN A 113 7.21 -15.77 -15.13
CA ASN A 113 7.44 -15.31 -16.50
C ASN A 113 8.72 -15.89 -17.09
N LYS A 114 9.84 -15.85 -16.36
CA LYS A 114 11.11 -16.46 -16.78
C LYS A 114 10.96 -17.96 -17.06
N ARG A 115 10.26 -18.70 -16.19
CA ARG A 115 10.03 -20.13 -16.40
C ARG A 115 9.10 -20.42 -17.57
N ARG A 116 8.12 -19.55 -17.82
CA ARG A 116 7.22 -19.66 -18.96
C ARG A 116 7.98 -19.45 -20.28
N GLU A 117 8.83 -18.44 -20.34
CA GLU A 117 9.69 -18.17 -21.50
C GLU A 117 10.64 -19.35 -21.78
N ALA A 118 11.28 -19.88 -20.75
CA ALA A 118 12.14 -21.06 -20.88
C ALA A 118 11.38 -22.28 -21.38
N HIS A 119 10.15 -22.52 -20.89
CA HIS A 119 9.28 -23.59 -21.38
C HIS A 119 8.92 -23.42 -22.86
N LEU A 120 8.56 -22.21 -23.28
CA LEU A 120 8.23 -21.91 -24.68
C LEU A 120 9.45 -22.09 -25.60
N ALA A 121 10.64 -21.67 -25.15
CA ALA A 121 11.88 -21.87 -25.90
C ALA A 121 12.24 -23.35 -26.04
N GLU A 122 12.02 -24.14 -24.99
CA GLU A 122 12.21 -25.59 -25.03
C GLU A 122 11.21 -26.29 -25.96
N MET A 123 9.94 -25.89 -25.94
CA MET A 123 8.93 -26.44 -26.85
C MET A 123 9.26 -26.15 -28.31
N ARG A 124 9.65 -24.90 -28.64
CA ARG A 124 10.09 -24.55 -30.00
C ARG A 124 11.27 -25.38 -30.48
N ARG A 125 12.28 -25.57 -29.63
CA ARG A 125 13.45 -26.41 -29.96
C ARG A 125 13.06 -27.88 -30.22
N ARG A 126 12.09 -28.42 -29.48
CA ARG A 126 11.59 -29.78 -29.72
C ARG A 126 10.80 -29.88 -31.02
N GLU A 127 9.97 -28.90 -31.31
CA GLU A 127 9.23 -28.82 -32.57
C GLU A 127 10.19 -28.73 -33.77
N GLU A 128 11.24 -27.93 -33.67
CA GLU A 128 12.30 -27.83 -34.69
C GLU A 128 13.00 -29.18 -34.91
N LEU A 129 13.39 -29.88 -33.84
CA LEU A 129 14.01 -31.21 -33.94
C LEU A 129 13.06 -32.25 -34.54
N GLU A 130 11.79 -32.26 -34.12
CA GLU A 130 10.78 -33.18 -34.67
C GLU A 130 10.57 -32.93 -36.18
N LEU A 131 10.62 -31.67 -36.63
CA LEU A 131 10.53 -31.32 -38.05
C LEU A 131 11.77 -31.76 -38.83
N ASP A 132 12.97 -31.53 -38.28
CA ASP A 132 14.24 -31.94 -38.91
C ASP A 132 14.33 -33.48 -39.04
N ASP A 133 13.87 -34.22 -38.04
CA ASP A 133 13.79 -35.69 -38.09
C ASP A 133 12.83 -36.17 -39.19
N ILE A 134 11.66 -35.53 -39.34
CA ILE A 134 10.69 -35.85 -40.41
C ILE A 134 11.29 -35.57 -41.79
N VAL A 135 11.97 -34.43 -41.96
CA VAL A 135 12.64 -34.09 -43.22
C VAL A 135 13.74 -35.10 -43.52
N SER A 136 14.60 -35.39 -42.54
CA SER A 136 15.72 -36.33 -42.69
C SER A 136 15.24 -37.75 -43.02
N ALA A 137 14.19 -38.23 -42.37
CA ALA A 137 13.60 -39.54 -42.65
C ALA A 137 12.97 -39.62 -44.05
N ARG A 138 12.51 -38.49 -44.62
CA ARG A 138 11.90 -38.44 -45.96
C ARG A 138 12.94 -38.35 -47.09
N PHE A 139 14.15 -37.88 -46.79
CA PHE A 139 15.23 -37.70 -47.76
C PHE A 139 16.41 -38.69 -47.59
N GLN A 140 16.28 -39.71 -46.73
CA GLN A 140 17.19 -40.85 -46.76
C GLN A 140 16.95 -41.65 -48.06
N PRO A 141 17.94 -41.74 -48.97
CA PRO A 141 17.85 -42.65 -50.11
C PRO A 141 17.95 -44.07 -49.58
N ASP A 142 17.03 -44.94 -50.01
CA ASP A 142 17.14 -46.38 -49.81
C ASP A 142 18.53 -46.86 -50.26
N LEU A 143 19.24 -47.56 -49.36
CA LEU A 143 20.43 -48.37 -49.67
C LEU A 143 20.01 -49.68 -50.32
#